data_AF-A0A5E8H0X6-F1
#
_entry.id   AF-A0A5E8H0X6-F1
#
_cell.length_a   1.000
_cell.length_b   1.000
_cell.length_c   1.000
_cell.angle_alpha   90.00
_cell.angle_beta   90.00
_cell.angle_gamma   90.00
#
_symmetry.space_group_name_H-M   'P 1'
#
loop_
_entity.id
_entity.type
_entity.pdbx_description
1 polymer ?
#
loop_
_entity_poly.entity_id
_entity_poly.type
_entity_poly.pdbx_seq_one_letter_code
_entity_poly.pdbx_strand_id
1 'polypeptide(L)'
;MKIFPTPSIDAQVLMERYEPLSGNAVLEMIVRAAVAAGLPAEECKLLKTSTEKDIRVLCGNYHILVTQTVPFEASAQLEKALNSFSVKSSFPEAADVIEATTAYTQISVYKGLIPVDAFPDGALQEIGENVATFTDSSESHMAMAIVKSVTASIANASPPTAIFWMPSLFLMTPDTFKLVADEDTPLLLYVHPHLYGEKSPLTGEQLIGVIGSGAPSIIGYSVEFTPSKLPTGYLIERLYSFIGFTLKRGKVFPSGDVFGSDENEKIQVFHHPPQDGGAPRIELKVVHNPALGVERDPVPTIFKEYDTEGALKGERIDGAEEVVLDPDDPIDAAILQQLNRQKTGETPPATLANRVKPIRRPPAASSPEASQPGTQPRRPRVVSDETAGGASEAGPRKRSSMDELRQIAIAAQQANASDKPSKGGGFLGRFLKRK
;
A
#
# COMPACT_ATOMS: atom_id res chain seq x y z
N MET A 1 6.45 7.12 -3.62
CA MET A 1 5.34 6.30 -3.06
C MET A 1 5.73 5.94 -1.64
N LYS A 2 4.84 6.08 -0.65
CA LYS A 2 5.17 5.74 0.74
C LYS A 2 5.46 4.24 0.88
N ILE A 3 6.52 3.91 1.60
CA ILE A 3 6.92 2.54 1.91
C ILE A 3 6.92 2.28 3.42
N PHE A 4 7.15 1.03 3.81
CA PHE A 4 7.32 0.68 5.21
C PHE A 4 8.68 1.22 5.68
N PRO A 5 8.74 1.89 6.86
CA PRO A 5 9.98 2.44 7.38
C PRO A 5 11.13 1.42 7.34
N THR A 6 12.13 1.71 6.51
CA THR A 6 13.27 0.83 6.30
C THR A 6 14.53 1.53 6.83
N PRO A 7 15.15 1.04 7.92
CA PRO A 7 16.24 1.74 8.60
C PRO A 7 17.54 1.78 7.79
N SER A 8 17.80 0.71 7.04
CA SER A 8 18.99 0.55 6.22
C SER A 8 18.70 -0.38 5.05
N ILE A 9 19.50 -0.26 4.00
CA ILE A 9 19.61 -1.27 2.95
C ILE A 9 21.00 -1.88 3.06
N ASP A 10 21.04 -3.21 3.18
CA ASP A 10 22.23 -3.93 3.58
C ASP A 10 22.55 -5.11 2.67
N ALA A 11 23.85 -5.37 2.46
CA ALA A 11 24.34 -6.58 1.82
C ALA A 11 25.62 -7.08 2.50
N GLN A 12 25.85 -8.39 2.46
CA GLN A 12 27.09 -9.02 2.89
C GLN A 12 27.75 -9.75 1.74
N VAL A 13 29.04 -9.50 1.57
CA VAL A 13 29.95 -10.25 0.70
C VAL A 13 30.72 -11.22 1.60
N LEU A 14 30.39 -12.50 1.54
CA LEU A 14 30.92 -13.54 2.42
C LEU A 14 32.18 -14.17 1.82
N MET A 15 33.19 -14.40 2.64
CA MET A 15 34.51 -14.83 2.19
C MET A 15 35.08 -15.94 3.09
N GLU A 16 35.68 -16.96 2.48
CA GLU A 16 36.43 -18.00 3.19
C GLU A 16 37.73 -17.45 3.80
N ARG A 17 38.35 -16.45 3.15
CA ARG A 17 39.61 -15.83 3.57
C ARG A 17 39.47 -14.33 3.67
N TYR A 18 40.13 -13.74 4.67
CA TYR A 18 40.15 -12.29 4.82
C TYR A 18 41.21 -11.65 3.93
N GLU A 19 40.75 -11.04 2.84
CA GLU A 19 41.58 -10.25 1.92
C GLU A 19 40.95 -8.85 1.77
N PRO A 20 41.18 -7.94 2.73
CA PRO A 20 40.54 -6.63 2.71
C PRO A 20 41.09 -5.75 1.59
N LEU A 21 40.18 -5.03 0.94
CA LEU A 21 40.51 -3.96 0.02
C LEU A 21 41.04 -2.75 0.80
N SER A 22 41.87 -1.92 0.15
CA SER A 22 42.34 -0.67 0.76
C SER A 22 41.19 0.31 0.95
N GLY A 23 41.27 1.17 1.99
CA GLY A 23 40.24 2.16 2.25
C GLY A 23 39.97 3.09 1.06
N ASN A 24 41.02 3.46 0.32
CA ASN A 24 40.90 4.27 -0.89
C ASN A 24 40.16 3.54 -2.02
N ALA A 25 40.44 2.25 -2.24
CA ALA A 25 39.73 1.47 -3.25
C ALA A 25 38.23 1.38 -2.93
N VAL A 26 37.90 1.13 -1.65
CA VAL A 26 36.50 1.11 -1.18
C VAL A 26 35.84 2.48 -1.34
N LEU A 27 36.52 3.57 -0.99
CA LEU A 27 36.02 4.93 -1.20
C LEU A 27 35.70 5.20 -2.68
N GLU A 28 36.61 4.85 -3.59
CA GLU A 28 36.38 5.02 -5.03
C GLU A 28 35.18 4.21 -5.54
N MET A 29 34.99 2.98 -5.04
CA MET A 29 33.82 2.16 -5.35
C MET A 29 32.52 2.79 -4.85
N ILE A 30 32.51 3.33 -3.63
CA ILE A 30 31.35 4.02 -3.05
C ILE A 30 30.98 5.26 -3.88
N VAL A 31 31.97 6.13 -4.17
CA VAL A 31 31.72 7.36 -4.94
C VAL A 31 31.21 7.03 -6.34
N ARG A 32 31.81 6.04 -7.02
CA ARG A 32 31.36 5.60 -8.34
C ARG A 32 29.92 5.07 -8.32
N ALA A 33 29.57 4.26 -7.31
CA ALA A 33 28.22 3.74 -7.13
C ALA A 33 27.19 4.85 -6.89
N ALA A 34 27.52 5.82 -6.02
CA ALA A 34 26.67 6.96 -5.75
C ALA A 34 26.42 7.81 -7.01
N VAL A 35 27.49 8.07 -7.79
CA VAL A 35 27.39 8.81 -9.05
C VAL A 35 26.57 8.06 -10.09
N ALA A 36 26.77 6.75 -10.23
CA ALA A 36 25.97 5.92 -11.13
C ALA A 36 24.48 5.88 -10.74
N ALA A 37 24.17 6.01 -9.44
CA ALA A 37 22.80 6.13 -8.93
C ALA A 37 22.20 7.55 -9.08
N GLY A 38 22.98 8.52 -9.57
CA GLY A 38 22.53 9.89 -9.85
C GLY A 38 22.89 10.95 -8.81
N LEU A 39 23.74 10.63 -7.83
CA LEU A 39 24.22 11.61 -6.84
C LEU A 39 25.45 12.38 -7.37
N PRO A 40 25.58 13.69 -7.12
CA PRO A 40 26.76 14.44 -7.54
C PRO A 40 28.02 13.99 -6.79
N ALA A 41 29.15 13.86 -7.48
CA ALA A 41 30.41 13.41 -6.89
C ALA A 41 30.91 14.36 -5.79
N GLU A 42 30.68 15.66 -5.97
CA GLU A 42 31.04 16.73 -5.03
C GLU A 42 30.26 16.68 -3.71
N GLU A 43 29.12 15.99 -3.70
CA GLU A 43 28.33 15.76 -2.48
C GLU A 43 28.83 14.56 -1.68
N CYS A 44 29.67 13.70 -2.26
CA CYS A 44 30.25 12.55 -1.58
C CYS A 44 31.47 12.93 -0.74
N LYS A 45 31.31 12.88 0.58
CA LYS A 45 32.33 13.28 1.55
C LYS A 45 32.68 12.11 2.47
N LEU A 46 33.97 11.76 2.49
CA LEU A 46 34.52 10.85 3.48
C LEU A 46 34.37 11.46 4.88
N LEU A 47 33.73 10.74 5.79
CA LEU A 47 33.54 11.19 7.16
C LEU A 47 34.83 11.02 7.96
N LYS A 48 35.10 11.94 8.89
CA LYS A 48 36.30 11.93 9.75
C LYS A 48 36.38 10.71 10.67
N THR A 49 35.26 10.02 10.87
CA THR A 49 35.16 8.79 11.66
C THR A 49 35.50 7.53 10.85
N SER A 50 35.86 7.69 9.56
CA SER A 50 36.30 6.56 8.73
C SER A 50 37.65 6.03 9.17
N THR A 51 37.82 4.71 9.04
CA THR A 51 39.08 3.99 9.27
C THR A 51 39.41 3.16 8.04
N GLU A 52 40.58 2.52 7.98
CA GLU A 52 40.91 1.59 6.88
C GLU A 52 39.93 0.41 6.73
N LYS A 53 39.27 0.01 7.83
CA LYS A 53 38.31 -1.10 7.82
C LYS A 53 36.86 -0.65 7.72
N ASP A 54 36.56 0.57 8.17
CA ASP A 54 35.23 1.16 8.22
C ASP A 54 35.20 2.45 7.40
N ILE A 55 34.85 2.33 6.13
CA ILE A 55 34.81 3.48 5.22
C ILE A 55 33.41 4.07 5.27
N ARG A 56 33.32 5.31 5.76
CA ARG A 56 32.07 6.04 5.95
C ARG A 56 32.01 7.24 5.01
N VAL A 57 31.04 7.24 4.11
CA VAL A 57 30.86 8.30 3.13
C VAL A 57 29.44 8.84 3.25
N LEU A 58 29.30 10.16 3.35
CA LEU A 58 28.00 10.82 3.19
C LEU A 58 27.91 11.34 1.76
N CYS A 59 26.95 10.86 0.98
CA CYS A 59 26.62 11.36 -0.36
C CYS A 59 25.18 11.89 -0.35
N GLY A 60 25.01 13.22 -0.43
CA GLY A 60 23.68 13.84 -0.27
C GLY A 60 23.05 13.50 1.08
N ASN A 61 21.92 12.79 1.08
CA ASN A 61 21.22 12.33 2.28
C ASN A 61 21.45 10.83 2.59
N TYR A 62 22.48 10.21 1.99
CA TYR A 62 22.77 8.79 2.17
C TYR A 62 24.12 8.61 2.88
N HIS A 63 24.10 8.00 4.06
CA HIS A 63 25.31 7.57 4.76
C HIS A 63 25.60 6.13 4.33
N ILE A 64 26.69 5.97 3.59
CA ILE A 64 27.17 4.71 3.04
C ILE A 64 28.33 4.25 3.93
N LEU A 65 28.18 3.06 4.53
CA LEU A 65 29.19 2.41 5.35
C LEU A 65 29.60 1.10 4.68
N VAL A 66 30.92 0.93 4.50
CA VAL A 66 31.49 -0.36 4.12
C VAL A 66 32.46 -0.80 5.21
N THR A 67 32.18 -1.97 5.80
CA THR A 67 32.92 -2.51 6.94
C THR A 67 33.49 -3.89 6.59
N GLN A 68 34.80 -4.06 6.70
CA GLN A 68 35.52 -5.29 6.38
C GLN A 68 35.95 -6.04 7.65
N THR A 69 35.24 -7.11 8.01
CA THR A 69 35.26 -7.69 9.37
C THR A 69 35.79 -9.12 9.43
N VAL A 70 36.48 -9.40 10.55
CA VAL A 70 36.88 -10.73 11.04
C VAL A 70 36.79 -10.71 12.59
N PRO A 71 36.32 -11.78 13.25
CA PRO A 71 35.76 -13.00 12.66
C PRO A 71 34.36 -12.76 12.07
N PHE A 72 33.95 -13.64 11.16
CA PHE A 72 32.56 -13.72 10.72
C PHE A 72 31.66 -14.18 11.87
N GLU A 73 30.55 -13.48 12.04
CA GLU A 73 29.49 -13.81 13.00
C GLU A 73 28.15 -13.84 12.24
N ALA A 74 27.51 -15.02 12.22
CA ALA A 74 26.25 -15.19 11.51
C ALA A 74 25.13 -14.37 12.18
N SER A 75 24.40 -13.59 11.37
CA SER A 75 23.24 -12.84 11.86
C SER A 75 22.00 -13.74 11.94
N ALA A 76 21.06 -13.41 12.82
CA ALA A 76 19.77 -14.11 12.89
C ALA A 76 18.99 -14.07 11.56
N GLN A 77 19.19 -13.03 10.76
CA GLN A 77 18.59 -12.90 9.42
C GLN A 77 19.21 -13.87 8.42
N LEU A 78 20.53 -14.06 8.48
CA LEU A 78 21.24 -15.03 7.65
C LEU A 78 20.81 -16.46 7.98
N GLU A 79 20.68 -16.79 9.28
CA GLU A 79 20.14 -18.08 9.72
C GLU A 79 18.72 -18.33 9.19
N LYS A 80 17.88 -17.30 9.21
CA LYS A 80 16.53 -17.39 8.62
C LYS A 80 16.58 -17.63 7.12
N ALA A 81 17.47 -16.96 6.40
CA ALA A 81 17.67 -17.14 4.96
C ALA A 81 18.15 -18.57 4.64
N LEU A 82 19.16 -19.05 5.38
CA LEU A 82 19.72 -20.39 5.24
C LEU A 82 18.67 -21.49 5.41
N ASN A 83 17.74 -21.28 6.34
CA ASN A 83 16.67 -22.24 6.62
C ASN A 83 15.50 -22.20 5.64
N SER A 84 15.46 -21.22 4.74
CA SER A 84 14.38 -21.06 3.75
C SER A 84 14.34 -22.21 2.76
N PHE A 85 13.14 -22.50 2.24
CA PHE A 85 12.96 -23.51 1.19
C PHE A 85 13.72 -23.15 -0.08
N SER A 86 13.73 -21.86 -0.45
CA SER A 86 14.37 -21.37 -1.67
C SER A 86 15.87 -21.65 -1.65
N VAL A 87 16.57 -21.31 -0.56
CA VAL A 87 18.02 -21.58 -0.43
C VAL A 87 18.32 -23.07 -0.45
N LYS A 88 17.56 -23.90 0.28
CA LYS A 88 17.76 -25.36 0.29
C LYS A 88 17.60 -26.01 -1.08
N SER A 89 16.86 -25.37 -1.99
CA SER A 89 16.61 -25.85 -3.35
C SER A 89 17.63 -25.30 -4.35
N SER A 90 17.94 -24.00 -4.32
CA SER A 90 18.78 -23.33 -5.33
C SER A 90 20.25 -23.20 -4.96
N PHE A 91 20.58 -23.34 -3.67
CA PHE A 91 21.95 -23.32 -3.15
C PHE A 91 22.11 -24.39 -2.04
N PRO A 92 22.06 -25.69 -2.40
CA PRO A 92 22.03 -26.80 -1.43
C PRO A 92 23.24 -26.83 -0.48
N GLU A 93 24.40 -26.40 -0.94
CA GLU A 93 25.67 -26.35 -0.20
C GLU A 93 25.83 -25.08 0.65
N ALA A 94 24.80 -24.23 0.74
CA ALA A 94 24.88 -22.96 1.46
C ALA A 94 25.33 -23.13 2.91
N ALA A 95 24.88 -24.18 3.61
CA ALA A 95 25.23 -24.40 5.02
C ALA A 95 26.74 -24.61 5.20
N ASP A 96 27.33 -25.47 4.38
CA ASP A 96 28.76 -25.76 4.39
C ASP A 96 29.59 -24.50 4.03
N VAL A 97 29.09 -23.70 3.07
CA VAL A 97 29.72 -22.43 2.68
C VAL A 97 29.69 -21.42 3.83
N ILE A 98 28.57 -21.29 4.55
CA ILE A 98 28.46 -20.40 5.71
C ILE A 98 29.37 -20.89 6.85
N GLU A 99 29.45 -22.19 7.10
CA GLU A 99 30.36 -22.77 8.10
C GLU A 99 31.84 -22.50 7.79
N ALA A 100 32.22 -22.55 6.51
CA ALA A 100 33.57 -22.25 6.05
C ALA A 100 33.90 -20.74 5.97
N THR A 101 32.90 -19.86 6.12
CA THR A 101 33.08 -18.40 6.02
C THR A 101 33.82 -17.88 7.26
N THR A 102 34.95 -17.20 7.05
CA THR A 102 35.75 -16.64 8.17
C THR A 102 35.70 -15.11 8.23
N ALA A 103 35.30 -14.47 7.13
CA ALA A 103 35.29 -13.03 6.98
C ALA A 103 34.09 -12.56 6.13
N TYR A 104 33.74 -11.29 6.26
CA TYR A 104 32.75 -10.67 5.39
C TYR A 104 32.99 -9.17 5.22
N THR A 105 32.48 -8.64 4.11
CA THR A 105 32.33 -7.19 3.92
C THR A 105 30.86 -6.83 3.99
N GLN A 106 30.50 -6.00 4.96
CA GLN A 106 29.17 -5.42 5.12
C GLN A 106 29.09 -4.13 4.31
N ILE A 107 28.03 -3.99 3.50
CA ILE A 107 27.68 -2.75 2.81
C ILE A 107 26.34 -2.31 3.37
N SER A 108 26.29 -1.11 3.94
CA SER A 108 25.10 -0.56 4.58
C SER A 108 24.86 0.86 4.10
N VAL A 109 23.63 1.15 3.70
CA VAL A 109 23.19 2.50 3.32
C VAL A 109 22.06 2.93 4.24
N TYR A 110 22.27 4.04 4.95
CA TYR A 110 21.34 4.65 5.89
C TYR A 110 20.83 5.99 5.37
N LYS A 111 19.68 6.42 5.87
CA LYS A 111 19.16 7.76 5.64
C LYS A 111 19.79 8.77 6.61
N GLY A 112 20.22 9.91 6.09
CA GLY A 112 20.79 10.98 6.88
C GLY A 112 22.21 10.69 7.36
N LEU A 113 22.72 11.58 8.22
CA LEU A 113 24.10 11.49 8.74
C LEU A 113 24.25 10.42 9.83
N ILE A 114 23.22 10.24 10.66
CA ILE A 114 23.27 9.39 11.84
C ILE A 114 22.46 8.12 11.56
N PRO A 115 23.08 6.92 11.59
CA PRO A 115 22.37 5.65 11.51
C PRO A 115 21.34 5.49 12.63
N VAL A 116 20.25 4.76 12.37
CA VAL A 116 19.13 4.54 13.33
C VAL A 116 19.61 3.97 14.66
N ASP A 117 20.52 3.01 14.61
CA ASP A 117 21.12 2.32 15.76
C ASP A 117 22.08 3.19 16.58
N ALA A 118 22.50 4.34 16.04
CA ALA A 118 23.33 5.31 16.74
C ALA A 118 22.51 6.38 17.50
N PHE A 119 21.19 6.41 17.36
CA PHE A 119 20.35 7.33 18.12
C PHE A 119 20.15 6.85 19.57
N PRO A 120 20.13 7.77 20.56
CA PRO A 120 19.75 7.42 21.93
C PRO A 120 18.32 6.86 21.99
N ASP A 121 18.09 5.95 22.94
CA ASP A 121 16.77 5.38 23.20
C ASP A 121 15.71 6.48 23.40
N GLY A 122 14.59 6.36 22.69
CA GLY A 122 13.49 7.34 22.73
C GLY A 122 13.67 8.57 21.85
N ALA A 123 14.89 8.89 21.36
CA ALA A 123 15.12 10.07 20.53
C ALA A 123 14.31 10.03 19.22
N LEU A 124 14.19 8.86 18.61
CA LEU A 124 13.41 8.65 17.38
C LEU A 124 11.91 8.88 17.56
N GLN A 125 11.38 8.69 18.78
CA GLN A 125 9.97 8.95 19.07
C GLN A 125 9.67 10.46 19.10
N GLU A 126 10.66 11.29 19.47
CA GLU A 126 10.51 12.75 19.52
C GLU A 126 10.71 13.41 18.15
N ILE A 127 11.68 12.94 17.37
CA ILE A 127 12.01 13.53 16.05
C ILE A 127 11.24 12.89 14.88
N GLY A 128 10.65 11.72 15.11
CA GLY A 128 9.91 10.92 14.14
C GLY A 128 10.80 9.99 13.31
N GLU A 129 10.31 8.76 13.09
CA GLU A 129 11.03 7.69 12.37
C GLU A 129 11.42 8.07 10.93
N ASN A 130 10.68 8.98 10.30
CA ASN A 130 10.93 9.45 8.94
C ASN A 130 12.29 10.14 8.75
N VAL A 131 12.91 10.61 9.85
CA VAL A 131 14.20 11.31 9.82
C VAL A 131 15.35 10.34 9.58
N ALA A 132 15.26 9.12 10.12
CA ALA A 132 16.34 8.15 10.12
C ALA A 132 16.03 6.88 9.29
N THR A 133 14.80 6.72 8.81
CA THR A 133 14.38 5.57 7.99
C THR A 133 13.93 6.02 6.59
N PHE A 134 14.16 5.17 5.59
CA PHE A 134 13.57 5.34 4.26
C PHE A 134 12.07 5.10 4.35
N THR A 135 11.29 6.12 3.97
CA THR A 135 9.83 6.06 3.98
C THR A 135 9.21 6.42 2.63
N ASP A 136 10.04 6.77 1.63
CA ASP A 136 9.65 6.83 0.23
C ASP A 136 10.42 5.82 -0.63
N SER A 137 9.69 5.19 -1.56
CA SER A 137 10.17 4.24 -2.54
C SER A 137 11.36 4.76 -3.37
N SER A 138 11.38 6.04 -3.76
CA SER A 138 12.50 6.60 -4.52
C SER A 138 13.79 6.65 -3.72
N GLU A 139 13.70 6.97 -2.42
CA GLU A 139 14.86 6.98 -1.53
C GLU A 139 15.42 5.56 -1.34
N SER A 140 14.52 4.60 -1.07
CA SER A 140 14.89 3.19 -0.91
C SER A 140 15.50 2.58 -2.17
N HIS A 141 14.94 2.87 -3.35
CA HIS A 141 15.52 2.40 -4.61
C HIS A 141 16.92 2.96 -4.87
N MET A 142 17.15 4.24 -4.55
CA MET A 142 18.48 4.83 -4.68
C MET A 142 19.47 4.15 -3.74
N ALA A 143 19.08 3.91 -2.49
CA ALA A 143 19.90 3.15 -1.54
C ALA A 143 20.18 1.72 -2.04
N MET A 144 19.17 1.01 -2.56
CA MET A 144 19.34 -0.32 -3.17
C MET A 144 20.25 -0.30 -4.40
N ALA A 145 20.17 0.73 -5.25
CA ALA A 145 21.06 0.87 -6.41
C ALA A 145 22.52 1.07 -5.99
N ILE A 146 22.76 1.89 -4.96
CA ILE A 146 24.09 2.11 -4.38
C ILE A 146 24.63 0.80 -3.80
N VAL A 147 23.87 0.13 -2.91
CA VAL A 147 24.30 -1.13 -2.28
C VAL A 147 24.58 -2.19 -3.34
N LYS A 148 23.72 -2.32 -4.36
CA LYS A 148 23.93 -3.24 -5.50
C LYS A 148 25.27 -2.97 -6.19
N SER A 149 25.53 -1.71 -6.57
CA SER A 149 26.73 -1.33 -7.31
C SER A 149 28.01 -1.48 -6.48
N VAL A 150 27.97 -1.14 -5.19
CA VAL A 150 29.12 -1.34 -4.29
C VAL A 150 29.37 -2.83 -4.08
N THR A 151 28.33 -3.63 -3.82
CA THR A 151 28.43 -5.09 -3.67
C THR A 151 29.03 -5.73 -4.91
N ALA A 152 28.57 -5.36 -6.11
CA ALA A 152 29.13 -5.84 -7.37
C ALA A 152 30.61 -5.46 -7.54
N SER A 153 30.98 -4.23 -7.18
CA SER A 153 32.38 -3.78 -7.29
C SER A 153 33.30 -4.53 -6.33
N ILE A 154 32.86 -4.77 -5.10
CA ILE A 154 33.61 -5.54 -4.10
C ILE A 154 33.71 -7.00 -4.54
N ALA A 155 32.61 -7.63 -4.96
CA ALA A 155 32.59 -9.02 -5.39
C ALA A 155 33.47 -9.28 -6.63
N ASN A 156 33.64 -8.27 -7.49
CA ASN A 156 34.56 -8.34 -8.62
C ASN A 156 36.03 -8.18 -8.22
N ALA A 157 36.32 -7.37 -7.19
CA ALA A 157 37.67 -7.14 -6.71
C ALA A 157 38.17 -8.26 -5.77
N SER A 158 37.27 -8.86 -5.00
CA SER A 158 37.51 -9.97 -4.08
C SER A 158 36.40 -11.00 -4.24
N PRO A 159 36.63 -12.10 -4.98
CA PRO A 159 35.60 -13.10 -5.26
C PRO A 159 35.02 -13.71 -3.98
N PRO A 160 33.71 -13.56 -3.72
CA PRO A 160 33.07 -14.13 -2.55
C PRO A 160 32.74 -15.61 -2.72
N THR A 161 32.48 -16.29 -1.61
CA THR A 161 31.85 -17.61 -1.61
C THR A 161 30.33 -17.53 -1.67
N ALA A 162 29.75 -16.48 -1.08
CA ALA A 162 28.31 -16.22 -1.11
C ALA A 162 28.02 -14.72 -0.95
N ILE A 163 26.84 -14.30 -1.38
CA ILE A 163 26.33 -12.94 -1.18
C ILE A 163 24.99 -13.05 -0.47
N PHE A 164 24.84 -12.31 0.62
CA PHE A 164 23.58 -12.20 1.35
C PHE A 164 22.97 -10.81 1.15
N TRP A 165 21.88 -10.76 0.38
CA TRP A 165 21.10 -9.55 0.17
C TRP A 165 19.99 -9.45 1.23
N MET A 166 20.20 -8.59 2.23
CA MET A 166 19.35 -8.58 3.41
C MET A 166 17.90 -8.11 3.17
N PRO A 167 17.60 -7.10 2.32
CA PRO A 167 16.24 -6.57 2.18
C PRO A 167 15.18 -7.62 1.85
N SER A 168 15.55 -8.66 1.08
CA SER A 168 14.68 -9.77 0.71
C SER A 168 15.07 -11.11 1.34
N LEU A 169 16.05 -11.10 2.27
CA LEU A 169 16.66 -12.28 2.87
C LEU A 169 17.17 -13.29 1.82
N PHE A 170 17.76 -12.78 0.74
CA PHE A 170 18.20 -13.61 -0.38
C PHE A 170 19.69 -13.95 -0.23
N LEU A 171 19.96 -15.16 0.25
CA LEU A 171 21.30 -15.76 0.25
C LEU A 171 21.53 -16.48 -1.08
N MET A 172 22.60 -16.13 -1.79
CA MET A 172 22.85 -16.62 -3.14
C MET A 172 24.33 -16.82 -3.43
N THR A 173 24.60 -17.58 -4.50
CA THR A 173 25.95 -17.71 -5.05
C THR A 173 26.39 -16.42 -5.75
N PRO A 174 27.70 -16.19 -5.92
CA PRO A 174 28.20 -15.01 -6.64
C PRO A 174 27.66 -14.91 -8.08
N ASP A 175 27.49 -16.04 -8.76
CA ASP A 175 26.98 -16.07 -10.14
C ASP A 175 25.49 -15.76 -10.22
N THR A 176 24.69 -16.24 -9.26
CA THR A 176 23.27 -15.86 -9.16
C THR A 176 23.15 -14.37 -8.89
N PHE A 177 23.99 -13.79 -8.02
CA PHE A 177 24.01 -12.35 -7.79
C PHE A 177 24.32 -11.57 -9.06
N LYS A 178 25.35 -11.97 -9.83
CA LYS A 178 25.66 -11.33 -11.12
C LYS A 178 24.47 -11.36 -12.06
N LEU A 179 23.79 -12.50 -12.18
CA LEU A 179 22.62 -12.64 -13.04
C LEU A 179 21.50 -11.66 -12.64
N VAL A 180 21.12 -11.62 -11.36
CA VAL A 180 19.98 -10.79 -10.91
C VAL A 180 20.34 -9.31 -10.69
N ALA A 181 21.63 -8.99 -10.59
CA ALA A 181 22.10 -7.61 -10.43
C ALA A 181 22.29 -6.88 -11.77
N ASP A 182 22.55 -7.61 -12.85
CA ASP A 182 22.82 -7.10 -14.20
C ASP A 182 21.53 -6.79 -14.99
N GLU A 183 20.38 -7.31 -14.56
CA GLU A 183 19.11 -7.06 -15.26
C GLU A 183 18.67 -5.58 -15.20
N ASP A 184 18.13 -5.09 -16.33
CA ASP A 184 17.41 -3.81 -16.46
C ASP A 184 16.22 -3.70 -15.48
N THR A 185 15.78 -4.83 -14.92
CA THR A 185 14.69 -4.92 -13.95
C THR A 185 15.23 -5.40 -12.60
N PRO A 186 15.62 -4.51 -11.67
CA PRO A 186 16.27 -4.91 -10.42
C PRO A 186 15.32 -5.60 -9.41
N LEU A 187 14.07 -5.84 -9.81
CA LEU A 187 13.04 -6.42 -8.96
C LEU A 187 13.39 -7.84 -8.49
N LEU A 188 14.12 -8.62 -9.29
CA LEU A 188 14.54 -9.98 -8.92
C LEU A 188 15.55 -10.00 -7.77
N LEU A 189 16.37 -8.95 -7.64
CA LEU A 189 17.25 -8.76 -6.50
C LEU A 189 16.48 -8.21 -5.30
N TYR A 190 15.64 -7.19 -5.54
CA TYR A 190 14.94 -6.45 -4.48
C TYR A 190 13.82 -7.25 -3.82
N VAL A 191 13.23 -8.20 -4.54
CA VAL A 191 12.17 -9.07 -4.04
C VAL A 191 12.54 -10.53 -4.28
N HIS A 192 12.53 -11.31 -3.21
CA HIS A 192 12.76 -12.75 -3.27
C HIS A 192 11.50 -13.51 -2.86
N PRO A 193 11.01 -14.47 -3.67
CA PRO A 193 9.87 -15.30 -3.32
C PRO A 193 10.27 -16.34 -2.28
N HIS A 194 9.63 -16.29 -1.11
CA HIS A 194 9.74 -17.31 -0.07
C HIS A 194 8.55 -18.23 -0.14
N LEU A 195 8.83 -19.51 -0.43
CA LEU A 195 7.84 -20.57 -0.46
C LEU A 195 7.61 -21.12 0.95
N TYR A 196 6.34 -21.28 1.29
CA TYR A 196 5.91 -21.88 2.55
C TYR A 196 4.67 -22.72 2.32
N GLY A 197 4.38 -23.65 3.22
CA GLY A 197 3.20 -24.47 3.05
C GLY A 197 3.18 -25.67 3.97
N GLU A 198 2.00 -26.24 4.10
CA GLU A 198 1.73 -27.39 4.93
C GLU A 198 1.00 -28.44 4.10
N LYS A 199 1.12 -29.71 4.49
CA LYS A 199 0.25 -30.74 3.95
C LYS A 199 -1.15 -30.51 4.48
N SER A 200 -2.12 -30.40 3.57
CA SER A 200 -3.53 -30.32 3.92
C SER A 200 -3.90 -31.52 4.79
N PRO A 201 -4.36 -31.32 6.03
CA PRO A 201 -4.71 -32.44 6.92
C PRO A 201 -5.94 -33.21 6.39
N LEU A 202 -6.77 -32.58 5.56
CA LEU A 202 -7.98 -33.17 5.00
C LEU A 202 -7.75 -33.98 3.72
N THR A 203 -6.83 -33.51 2.86
CA THR A 203 -6.62 -34.11 1.53
C THR A 203 -5.27 -34.81 1.39
N GLY A 204 -4.34 -34.57 2.32
CA GLY A 204 -2.96 -35.07 2.26
C GLY A 204 -2.09 -34.35 1.21
N GLU A 205 -2.67 -33.49 0.38
CA GLU A 205 -1.96 -32.74 -0.65
C GLU A 205 -1.08 -31.63 -0.05
N GLN A 206 0.07 -31.39 -0.66
CA GLN A 206 0.94 -30.28 -0.29
C GLN A 206 0.34 -28.97 -0.84
N LEU A 207 -0.02 -28.04 0.04
CA LEU A 207 -0.40 -26.68 -0.35
C LEU A 207 0.83 -25.79 -0.24
N ILE A 208 1.01 -24.88 -1.20
CA ILE A 208 2.14 -23.95 -1.24
C ILE A 208 1.63 -22.53 -1.38
N GLY A 209 2.14 -21.65 -0.53
CA GLY A 209 1.99 -20.20 -0.60
C GLY A 209 3.33 -19.55 -0.95
N VAL A 210 3.27 -18.27 -1.30
CA VAL A 210 4.45 -17.48 -1.71
C VAL A 210 4.38 -16.11 -1.04
N ILE A 211 5.48 -15.68 -0.41
CA ILE A 211 5.64 -14.33 0.14
C ILE A 211 6.74 -13.60 -0.63
N GLY A 212 6.48 -12.37 -1.04
CA GLY A 212 7.49 -11.49 -1.65
C GLY A 212 8.30 -10.74 -0.60
N SER A 213 9.35 -11.36 -0.06
CA SER A 213 10.26 -10.68 0.89
C SER A 213 10.97 -9.53 0.19
N GLY A 214 11.08 -8.39 0.85
CA GLY A 214 11.61 -7.14 0.29
C GLY A 214 10.55 -6.18 -0.27
N ALA A 215 9.34 -6.67 -0.57
CA ALA A 215 8.23 -5.83 -1.02
C ALA A 215 7.90 -4.63 -0.09
N PRO A 216 7.98 -4.75 1.26
CA PRO A 216 7.74 -3.62 2.16
C PRO A 216 8.64 -2.41 1.90
N SER A 217 9.90 -2.64 1.53
CA SER A 217 10.90 -1.59 1.29
C SER A 217 10.77 -0.92 -0.08
N ILE A 218 9.89 -1.42 -0.97
CA ILE A 218 9.69 -0.85 -2.31
C ILE A 218 8.26 -0.37 -2.54
N ILE A 219 7.24 -1.07 -2.03
CA ILE A 219 5.83 -0.74 -2.21
C ILE A 219 5.07 -0.50 -0.90
N GLY A 220 5.71 -0.71 0.25
CA GLY A 220 5.13 -0.44 1.57
C GLY A 220 4.29 -1.56 2.18
N TYR A 221 4.11 -2.66 1.45
CA TYR A 221 3.31 -3.79 1.89
C TYR A 221 4.10 -5.09 1.72
N SER A 222 3.91 -6.02 2.65
CA SER A 222 4.21 -7.42 2.38
C SER A 222 3.17 -7.95 1.40
N VAL A 223 3.56 -8.77 0.42
CA VAL A 223 2.63 -9.36 -0.55
C VAL A 223 2.71 -10.87 -0.46
N GLU A 224 1.56 -11.52 -0.35
CA GLU A 224 1.47 -12.98 -0.25
C GLU A 224 0.38 -13.57 -1.14
N PHE A 225 0.63 -14.80 -1.60
CA PHE A 225 -0.42 -15.76 -1.92
C PHE A 225 -0.48 -16.79 -0.79
N THR A 226 -1.65 -16.94 -0.16
CA THR A 226 -1.85 -17.94 0.89
C THR A 226 -1.77 -19.37 0.30
N PRO A 227 -1.41 -20.39 1.11
CA PRO A 227 -1.20 -21.74 0.60
C PRO A 227 -2.41 -22.29 -0.16
N SER A 228 -2.17 -22.69 -1.41
CA SER A 228 -3.20 -23.20 -2.32
C SER A 228 -2.68 -24.36 -3.17
N LYS A 229 -3.57 -24.94 -3.99
CA LYS A 229 -3.24 -26.00 -4.96
C LYS A 229 -2.68 -25.47 -6.27
N LEU A 230 -2.55 -24.15 -6.40
CA LEU A 230 -2.14 -23.53 -7.66
C LEU A 230 -0.65 -23.79 -7.94
N PRO A 231 -0.24 -23.85 -9.23
CA PRO A 231 1.15 -24.05 -9.59
C PRO A 231 2.06 -22.96 -8.99
N THR A 232 3.14 -23.36 -8.33
CA THR A 232 4.06 -22.43 -7.65
C THR A 232 4.66 -21.40 -8.61
N GLY A 233 5.05 -21.82 -9.82
CA GLY A 233 5.60 -20.90 -10.83
C GLY A 233 4.63 -19.78 -11.20
N TYR A 234 3.34 -20.09 -11.34
CA TYR A 234 2.30 -19.11 -11.59
C TYR A 234 2.16 -18.09 -10.44
N LEU A 235 2.18 -18.57 -9.19
CA LEU A 235 2.10 -17.68 -8.01
C LEU A 235 3.29 -16.72 -7.93
N ILE A 236 4.51 -17.20 -8.22
CA ILE A 236 5.73 -16.38 -8.25
C ILE A 236 5.64 -15.33 -9.36
N GLU A 237 5.23 -15.72 -10.58
CA GLU A 237 5.09 -14.81 -11.72
C GLU A 237 4.09 -13.69 -11.41
N ARG A 238 2.92 -14.04 -10.85
CA ARG A 238 1.87 -13.06 -10.53
C ARG A 238 2.25 -12.18 -9.34
N LEU A 239 3.02 -12.70 -8.38
CA LEU A 239 3.59 -11.90 -7.30
C LEU A 239 4.50 -10.80 -7.85
N TYR A 240 5.46 -11.16 -8.70
CA TYR A 240 6.34 -10.18 -9.34
C TYR A 240 5.57 -9.20 -10.22
N SER A 241 4.61 -9.69 -11.00
CA SER A 241 3.76 -8.85 -11.86
C SER A 241 2.98 -7.81 -11.04
N PHE A 242 2.37 -8.23 -9.93
CA PHE A 242 1.63 -7.33 -9.04
C PHE A 242 2.52 -6.25 -8.43
N ILE A 243 3.68 -6.65 -7.89
CA ILE A 243 4.63 -5.73 -7.26
C ILE A 243 5.21 -4.75 -8.29
N GLY A 244 5.68 -5.27 -9.43
CA GLY A 244 6.24 -4.46 -10.51
C GLY A 244 5.23 -3.47 -11.08
N PHE A 245 3.98 -3.91 -11.30
CA PHE A 245 2.92 -3.01 -11.76
C PHE A 245 2.56 -1.95 -10.71
N THR A 246 2.46 -2.33 -9.44
CA THR A 246 2.22 -1.40 -8.32
C THR A 246 3.31 -0.34 -8.24
N LEU A 247 4.56 -0.75 -8.41
CA LEU A 247 5.72 0.13 -8.42
C LEU A 247 5.67 1.11 -9.58
N LYS A 248 5.40 0.61 -10.80
CA LYS A 248 5.27 1.43 -12.01
C LYS A 248 4.17 2.47 -11.89
N ARG A 249 3.02 2.08 -11.34
CA ARG A 249 1.87 2.97 -11.08
C ARG A 249 2.13 3.97 -9.94
N GLY A 250 3.08 3.69 -9.06
CA GLY A 250 3.36 4.48 -7.85
C GLY A 250 2.22 4.47 -6.83
N LYS A 251 1.27 3.53 -6.96
CA LYS A 251 0.08 3.43 -6.11
C LYS A 251 -0.39 1.99 -6.01
N VAL A 252 -0.64 1.56 -4.77
CA VAL A 252 -1.20 0.25 -4.44
C VAL A 252 -2.68 0.17 -4.80
N PHE A 253 -3.12 -1.02 -5.22
CA PHE A 253 -4.54 -1.30 -5.45
C PHE A 253 -5.34 -1.17 -4.15
N PRO A 254 -6.56 -0.60 -4.18
CA PRO A 254 -7.50 -0.69 -3.08
C PRO A 254 -7.81 -2.15 -2.70
N SER A 255 -8.07 -2.40 -1.41
CA SER A 255 -8.62 -3.68 -0.99
C SER A 255 -9.99 -3.92 -1.63
N GLY A 256 -10.21 -5.14 -2.12
CA GLY A 256 -11.40 -5.56 -2.85
C GLY A 256 -11.26 -5.47 -4.37
N ASP A 257 -10.30 -4.69 -4.88
CA ASP A 257 -10.03 -4.58 -6.32
C ASP A 257 -9.48 -5.91 -6.88
N VAL A 258 -9.53 -6.02 -8.22
CA VAL A 258 -9.08 -7.18 -8.98
C VAL A 258 -7.88 -6.79 -9.84
N PHE A 259 -6.88 -7.67 -9.85
CA PHE A 259 -5.70 -7.64 -10.70
C PHE A 259 -5.69 -8.90 -11.58
N GLY A 260 -5.19 -8.80 -12.80
CA GLY A 260 -5.06 -9.94 -13.71
C GLY A 260 -4.41 -9.53 -15.03
N SER A 261 -3.86 -10.50 -15.76
CA SER A 261 -3.30 -10.30 -17.10
C SER A 261 -4.36 -10.02 -18.16
N ASP A 262 -5.55 -10.63 -18.01
CA ASP A 262 -6.64 -10.59 -18.97
C ASP A 262 -7.99 -10.91 -18.30
N GLU A 263 -9.07 -10.92 -19.07
CA GLU A 263 -10.45 -11.12 -18.58
C GLU A 263 -10.67 -12.48 -17.90
N ASN A 264 -9.88 -13.49 -18.25
CA ASN A 264 -9.97 -14.84 -17.68
C ASN A 264 -9.13 -15.01 -16.42
N GLU A 265 -8.38 -14.00 -16.01
CA GLU A 265 -7.60 -14.00 -14.78
C GLU A 265 -8.10 -12.92 -13.82
N LYS A 266 -8.66 -13.35 -12.68
CA LYS A 266 -9.09 -12.44 -11.61
C LYS A 266 -8.41 -12.82 -10.31
N ILE A 267 -7.52 -11.95 -9.85
CA ILE A 267 -6.80 -12.04 -8.58
C ILE A 267 -7.29 -10.90 -7.68
N GLN A 268 -8.05 -11.25 -6.66
CA GLN A 268 -8.60 -10.28 -5.72
C GLN A 268 -7.54 -9.85 -4.69
N VAL A 269 -7.50 -8.55 -4.42
CA VAL A 269 -6.54 -7.91 -3.51
C VAL A 269 -7.19 -7.70 -2.15
N PHE A 270 -6.60 -8.21 -1.07
CA PHE A 270 -7.09 -7.99 0.30
C PHE A 270 -6.03 -7.33 1.16
N HIS A 271 -6.38 -6.22 1.80
CA HIS A 271 -5.48 -5.54 2.72
C HIS A 271 -5.72 -6.00 4.15
N HIS A 272 -4.62 -6.36 4.81
CA HIS A 272 -4.58 -6.74 6.21
C HIS A 272 -3.72 -5.73 6.98
N PRO A 273 -4.12 -5.36 8.21
CA PRO A 273 -3.33 -4.46 9.05
C PRO A 273 -1.97 -5.09 9.40
N PRO A 274 -1.00 -4.27 9.85
CA PRO A 274 0.25 -4.74 10.43
C PRO A 274 0.04 -5.83 11.50
N GLN A 275 0.88 -6.86 11.48
CA GLN A 275 0.95 -7.90 12.52
C GLN A 275 2.34 -7.87 13.15
N ASP A 276 2.41 -8.01 14.48
CA ASP A 276 3.65 -8.09 15.26
C ASP A 276 4.69 -6.99 14.97
N GLY A 277 4.22 -5.76 14.70
CA GLY A 277 5.09 -4.62 14.37
C GLY A 277 5.68 -4.64 12.95
N GLY A 278 5.28 -5.61 12.11
CA GLY A 278 5.70 -5.70 10.70
C GLY A 278 4.90 -4.79 9.76
N ALA A 279 5.21 -4.88 8.48
CA ALA A 279 4.49 -4.14 7.44
C ALA A 279 3.02 -4.59 7.31
N PRO A 280 2.11 -3.69 6.88
CA PRO A 280 0.78 -4.12 6.44
C PRO A 280 0.90 -5.13 5.30
N ARG A 281 -0.08 -6.03 5.18
CA ARG A 281 -0.01 -7.15 4.24
C ARG A 281 -1.09 -7.05 3.17
N ILE A 282 -0.71 -7.40 1.95
CA ILE A 282 -1.60 -7.62 0.82
C ILE A 282 -1.65 -9.12 0.57
N GLU A 283 -2.83 -9.71 0.72
CA GLU A 283 -3.12 -11.06 0.27
C GLU A 283 -3.69 -10.99 -1.15
N LEU A 284 -3.10 -11.78 -2.04
CA LEU A 284 -3.56 -12.01 -3.40
C LEU A 284 -4.28 -13.35 -3.45
N LYS A 285 -5.53 -13.33 -3.91
CA LYS A 285 -6.36 -14.54 -4.02
C LYS A 285 -6.89 -14.70 -5.43
N VAL A 286 -6.47 -15.76 -6.10
CA VAL A 286 -7.04 -16.13 -7.39
C VAL A 286 -8.49 -16.57 -7.18
N VAL A 287 -9.41 -15.81 -7.77
CA VAL A 287 -10.85 -16.09 -7.71
C VAL A 287 -11.40 -16.55 -9.05
N HIS A 288 -10.72 -16.29 -10.17
CA HIS A 288 -11.08 -16.81 -11.48
C HIS A 288 -9.82 -17.06 -12.31
N ASN A 289 -9.65 -18.30 -12.78
CA ASN A 289 -8.68 -18.70 -13.77
C ASN A 289 -9.08 -20.08 -14.33
N PRO A 290 -9.87 -20.13 -15.42
CA PRO A 290 -10.37 -21.38 -16.00
C PRO A 290 -9.25 -22.33 -16.42
N ALA A 291 -8.12 -21.81 -16.92
CA ALA A 291 -6.97 -22.61 -17.33
C ALA A 291 -6.34 -23.38 -16.16
N LEU A 292 -6.51 -22.90 -14.94
CA LEU A 292 -6.05 -23.54 -13.70
C LEU A 292 -7.19 -24.25 -12.93
N GLY A 293 -8.37 -24.37 -13.54
CA GLY A 293 -9.54 -25.01 -12.92
C GLY A 293 -10.15 -24.19 -11.77
N VAL A 294 -9.88 -22.88 -11.70
CA VAL A 294 -10.50 -21.98 -10.72
C VAL A 294 -11.71 -21.31 -11.37
N GLU A 295 -12.88 -21.89 -11.12
CA GLU A 295 -14.17 -21.33 -11.55
C GLU A 295 -14.90 -20.79 -10.31
N ARG A 296 -15.17 -19.49 -10.28
CA ARG A 296 -15.99 -18.86 -9.25
C ARG A 296 -16.92 -17.85 -9.92
N ASP A 297 -18.10 -17.70 -9.31
CA ASP A 297 -19.18 -16.83 -9.79
C ASP A 297 -18.72 -15.38 -10.02
N PRO A 298 -19.27 -14.70 -11.05
CA PRO A 298 -18.84 -13.38 -11.48
C PRO A 298 -19.04 -12.37 -10.36
N VAL A 299 -17.94 -11.95 -9.72
CA VAL A 299 -17.92 -10.72 -8.94
C VAL A 299 -18.04 -9.57 -9.94
N PRO A 300 -19.05 -8.67 -9.82
CA PRO A 300 -19.15 -7.49 -10.68
C PRO A 300 -17.85 -6.72 -10.55
N THR A 301 -17.10 -6.63 -11.64
CA THR A 301 -15.76 -6.05 -11.63
C THR A 301 -15.77 -4.86 -12.57
N ILE A 302 -15.34 -3.70 -12.05
CA ILE A 302 -15.04 -2.54 -12.87
C ILE A 302 -13.64 -2.80 -13.44
N PHE A 303 -13.57 -3.14 -14.72
CA PHE A 303 -12.35 -3.34 -15.47
C PHE A 303 -11.71 -1.99 -15.73
N LYS A 304 -10.53 -1.78 -15.16
CA LYS A 304 -9.68 -0.64 -15.45
C LYS A 304 -8.52 -1.14 -16.28
N GLU A 305 -8.54 -0.82 -17.56
CA GLU A 305 -7.43 -1.14 -18.45
C GLU A 305 -6.32 -0.14 -18.24
N TYR A 306 -5.11 -0.64 -18.00
CA TYR A 306 -3.91 0.18 -17.88
C TYR A 306 -2.97 -0.12 -19.04
N ASP A 307 -2.22 0.87 -19.50
CA ASP A 307 -1.15 0.62 -20.44
C ASP A 307 0.08 -0.02 -19.78
N THR A 308 0.96 -0.59 -20.61
CA THR A 308 2.29 0.00 -20.78
C THR A 308 2.92 0.54 -19.52
N GLU A 309 2.66 1.83 -19.31
CA GLU A 309 3.24 2.74 -18.34
C GLU A 309 2.49 2.81 -17.01
N GLY A 310 1.46 1.97 -16.84
CA GLY A 310 0.60 1.97 -15.66
C GLY A 310 -0.43 3.11 -15.66
N ALA A 311 -0.60 3.81 -16.79
CA ALA A 311 -1.61 4.85 -16.96
C ALA A 311 -2.96 4.22 -17.35
N LEU A 312 -4.05 4.77 -16.82
CA LEU A 312 -5.40 4.28 -17.11
C LEU A 312 -5.77 4.59 -18.57
N LYS A 313 -6.02 3.54 -19.36
CA LYS A 313 -6.49 3.63 -20.76
C LYS A 313 -8.01 3.61 -20.87
N GLY A 314 -8.68 2.85 -20.01
CA GLY A 314 -10.12 2.67 -20.11
C GLY A 314 -10.74 2.14 -18.83
N GLU A 315 -12.04 2.36 -18.68
CA GLU A 315 -12.86 1.80 -17.61
C GLU A 315 -14.10 1.16 -18.25
N ARG A 316 -14.34 -0.12 -17.99
CA ARG A 316 -15.52 -0.86 -18.45
C ARG A 316 -16.11 -1.63 -17.28
N ILE A 317 -17.43 -1.77 -17.23
CA ILE A 317 -18.10 -2.57 -16.21
C ILE A 317 -18.57 -3.83 -16.91
N ASP A 318 -18.08 -5.01 -16.50
CA ASP A 318 -18.59 -6.29 -16.98
C ASP A 318 -19.63 -6.81 -15.98
N GLY A 319 -20.77 -7.27 -16.49
CA GLY A 319 -21.92 -7.67 -15.67
C GLY A 319 -22.84 -6.54 -15.20
N ALA A 320 -22.63 -5.30 -15.64
CA ALA A 320 -23.75 -4.35 -15.70
C ALA A 320 -24.55 -4.70 -16.95
N GLU A 321 -25.68 -5.37 -16.80
CA GLU A 321 -26.75 -5.14 -17.76
C GLU A 321 -26.87 -3.62 -17.89
N GLU A 322 -26.74 -3.07 -19.09
CA GLU A 322 -27.33 -1.78 -19.36
C GLU A 322 -28.80 -1.94 -19.00
N VAL A 323 -29.16 -1.57 -17.77
CA VAL A 323 -30.55 -1.37 -17.41
C VAL A 323 -30.93 -0.14 -18.22
N VAL A 324 -31.33 -0.40 -19.46
CA VAL A 324 -32.01 0.57 -20.32
C VAL A 324 -33.29 0.88 -19.55
N LEU A 325 -33.27 1.99 -18.82
CA LEU A 325 -34.43 2.49 -18.10
C LEU A 325 -35.58 2.60 -19.11
N ASP A 326 -36.62 1.81 -18.92
CA ASP A 326 -37.75 1.76 -19.83
C ASP A 326 -38.57 3.05 -19.66
N PRO A 327 -38.69 3.91 -20.69
CA PRO A 327 -39.49 5.13 -20.59
C PRO A 327 -40.97 4.86 -20.29
N ASP A 328 -41.45 3.65 -20.58
CA ASP A 328 -42.84 3.23 -20.38
C ASP A 328 -43.09 2.59 -19.01
N ASP A 329 -42.04 2.27 -18.23
CA ASP A 329 -42.17 1.89 -16.82
C ASP A 329 -42.29 3.15 -15.94
N PRO A 330 -43.36 3.28 -15.12
CA PRO A 330 -43.59 4.46 -14.29
C PRO A 330 -42.50 4.73 -13.24
N ILE A 331 -41.71 3.73 -12.85
CA ILE A 331 -40.59 3.87 -11.91
C ILE A 331 -39.34 4.38 -12.64
N ASP A 332 -39.02 3.81 -13.79
CA ASP A 332 -37.84 4.19 -14.58
C ASP A 332 -38.02 5.59 -15.21
N ALA A 333 -39.24 5.93 -15.64
CA ALA A 333 -39.60 7.28 -16.06
C ALA A 333 -39.42 8.33 -14.96
N ALA A 334 -39.72 7.97 -13.70
CA ALA A 334 -39.53 8.85 -12.55
C ALA A 334 -38.04 9.05 -12.23
N ILE A 335 -37.22 8.00 -12.36
CA ILE A 335 -35.76 8.06 -12.21
C ILE A 335 -35.14 8.94 -13.31
N LEU A 336 -35.57 8.76 -14.57
CA LEU A 336 -35.15 9.60 -15.69
C LEU A 336 -35.54 11.07 -15.50
N GLN A 337 -36.75 11.35 -15.01
CA GLN A 337 -37.16 12.73 -14.66
C GLN A 337 -36.31 13.32 -13.55
N GLN A 338 -35.98 12.54 -12.51
CA GLN A 338 -35.18 13.01 -11.39
C GLN A 338 -33.73 13.31 -11.80
N LEU A 339 -33.14 12.44 -12.64
CA LEU A 339 -31.81 12.64 -13.22
C LEU A 339 -31.77 13.86 -14.14
N ASN A 340 -32.81 14.08 -14.94
CA ASN A 340 -32.92 15.27 -15.77
C ASN A 340 -33.07 16.56 -14.95
N ARG A 341 -33.87 16.55 -13.87
CA ARG A 341 -34.00 17.70 -12.94
C ARG A 341 -32.66 18.04 -12.25
N GLN A 342 -31.87 17.02 -11.90
CA GLN A 342 -30.53 17.24 -11.33
C GLN A 342 -29.53 17.79 -12.34
N LYS A 343 -29.66 17.44 -13.63
CA LYS A 343 -28.84 17.97 -14.71
C LYS A 343 -29.23 19.39 -15.14
N THR A 344 -30.52 19.75 -15.09
CA THR A 344 -31.02 21.07 -15.49
C THR A 344 -31.04 22.10 -14.35
N GLY A 345 -30.83 21.69 -13.10
CA GLY A 345 -30.77 22.61 -11.96
C GLY A 345 -32.11 23.28 -11.63
N GLU A 346 -33.22 22.69 -12.04
CA GLU A 346 -34.56 23.24 -11.80
C GLU A 346 -35.04 22.92 -10.38
N THR A 347 -35.09 23.95 -9.53
CA THR A 347 -35.73 23.91 -8.21
C THR A 347 -37.26 24.04 -8.36
N PRO A 348 -38.09 23.20 -7.74
CA PRO A 348 -39.54 23.37 -7.81
C PRO A 348 -40.01 24.62 -7.05
N PRO A 349 -41.11 25.27 -7.48
CA PRO A 349 -41.65 26.45 -6.80
C PRO A 349 -42.19 26.05 -5.42
N ALA A 350 -41.72 26.77 -4.39
CA ALA A 350 -42.14 26.60 -3.01
C ALA A 350 -43.66 26.75 -2.87
N THR A 351 -44.34 25.65 -2.53
CA THR A 351 -45.75 25.69 -2.12
C THR A 351 -45.82 26.07 -0.65
N LEU A 352 -46.31 27.28 -0.39
CA LEU A 352 -46.74 27.78 0.92
C LEU A 352 -47.88 26.90 1.46
N ALA A 353 -47.69 26.30 2.64
CA ALA A 353 -48.64 26.19 3.76
C ALA A 353 -48.51 24.84 4.51
N ASN A 354 -48.01 24.85 5.74
CA ASN A 354 -48.89 24.88 6.91
C ASN A 354 -48.11 24.98 8.23
N ARG A 355 -48.51 25.99 8.99
CA ARG A 355 -47.94 26.42 10.26
C ARG A 355 -48.68 25.71 11.39
N VAL A 356 -48.10 24.67 11.99
CA VAL A 356 -48.62 24.09 13.23
C VAL A 356 -47.94 24.77 14.42
N LYS A 357 -48.77 25.39 15.26
CA LYS A 357 -48.41 26.12 16.49
C LYS A 357 -47.87 25.15 17.56
N PRO A 358 -46.81 25.51 18.32
CA PRO A 358 -46.52 24.82 19.57
C PRO A 358 -47.45 25.31 20.69
N ILE A 359 -48.01 24.35 21.42
CA ILE A 359 -48.85 24.54 22.60
C ILE A 359 -47.99 25.02 23.78
N ARG A 360 -48.45 26.08 24.46
CA ARG A 360 -47.95 26.58 25.75
C ARG A 360 -48.63 25.83 26.91
N ARG A 361 -47.88 25.50 27.97
CA ARG A 361 -48.14 25.83 29.41
C ARG A 361 -47.19 25.05 30.36
N PRO A 362 -46.98 25.45 31.65
CA PRO A 362 -46.38 26.70 32.14
C PRO A 362 -45.40 26.39 33.34
N PRO A 363 -45.10 27.26 34.33
CA PRO A 363 -43.73 27.38 34.88
C PRO A 363 -43.56 26.79 36.30
N ALA A 364 -42.31 26.63 36.73
CA ALA A 364 -41.96 26.55 38.15
C ALA A 364 -40.89 27.61 38.46
N ALA A 365 -41.23 28.51 39.39
CA ALA A 365 -40.28 29.34 40.16
C ALA A 365 -39.38 28.41 41.02
N SER A 366 -38.17 28.75 41.47
CA SER A 366 -37.70 29.99 42.08
C SER A 366 -36.17 29.91 42.28
N SER A 367 -35.46 31.03 42.13
CA SER A 367 -34.07 31.26 42.65
C SER A 367 -34.11 31.53 44.18
N PRO A 368 -32.98 31.59 44.94
CA PRO A 368 -31.93 32.63 44.79
C PRO A 368 -30.47 32.27 45.18
N GLU A 369 -29.55 33.16 44.78
CA GLU A 369 -28.28 33.61 45.45
C GLU A 369 -27.18 32.56 45.82
N ALA A 370 -25.87 32.81 45.71
CA ALA A 370 -25.10 34.04 45.87
C ALA A 370 -23.67 33.94 45.24
N SER A 371 -23.04 35.11 45.09
CA SER A 371 -21.58 35.38 45.19
C SER A 371 -20.68 35.26 43.93
N GLN A 372 -20.41 36.44 43.35
CA GLN A 372 -19.15 36.86 42.67
C GLN A 372 -17.99 36.97 43.69
N PRO A 373 -16.69 37.26 43.36
CA PRO A 373 -16.17 37.93 42.15
C PRO A 373 -14.80 37.43 41.57
N GLY A 374 -14.40 37.96 40.40
CA GLY A 374 -12.99 37.87 39.96
C GLY A 374 -12.66 38.22 38.51
N THR A 375 -12.63 39.52 38.19
CA THR A 375 -11.57 40.20 37.41
C THR A 375 -11.34 39.84 35.91
N GLN A 376 -11.70 40.78 35.02
CA GLN A 376 -11.20 40.91 33.64
C GLN A 376 -9.74 41.44 33.60
N PRO A 377 -9.05 41.39 32.43
CA PRO A 377 -9.02 42.62 31.64
C PRO A 377 -9.17 42.45 30.11
N ARG A 378 -9.89 43.43 29.57
CA ARG A 378 -10.03 43.88 28.17
C ARG A 378 -8.73 43.95 27.34
N ARG A 379 -8.86 43.68 26.03
CA ARG A 379 -8.48 44.58 24.90
C ARG A 379 -8.92 43.95 23.53
N PRO A 380 -8.91 44.68 22.40
CA PRO A 380 -9.99 45.54 21.92
C PRO A 380 -10.61 45.09 20.57
N ARG A 381 -11.77 45.68 20.29
CA ARG A 381 -12.55 45.59 19.05
C ARG A 381 -11.91 46.51 17.99
N VAL A 382 -11.62 46.00 16.80
CA VAL A 382 -11.38 46.79 15.58
C VAL A 382 -12.46 46.45 14.56
N VAL A 383 -12.94 47.50 13.92
CA VAL A 383 -14.04 47.57 12.95
C VAL A 383 -13.56 47.08 11.58
N SER A 384 -14.52 46.47 10.88
CA SER A 384 -14.54 45.93 9.52
C SER A 384 -13.92 46.83 8.44
N ASP A 385 -13.34 46.23 7.40
CA ASP A 385 -13.88 46.42 6.05
C ASP A 385 -13.57 45.25 5.10
N GLU A 386 -14.50 45.03 4.18
CA GLU A 386 -14.67 43.90 3.28
C GLU A 386 -13.79 43.98 2.03
N THR A 387 -13.18 42.88 1.57
CA THR A 387 -13.31 42.43 0.15
C THR A 387 -12.82 40.99 -0.08
N ALA A 388 -13.78 40.14 -0.45
CA ALA A 388 -13.76 39.08 -1.46
C ALA A 388 -12.62 38.01 -1.52
N GLY A 389 -13.03 36.72 -1.43
CA GLY A 389 -12.27 35.62 -2.03
C GLY A 389 -12.32 34.25 -1.37
N GLY A 390 -13.39 33.88 -0.65
CA GLY A 390 -13.53 32.54 -0.06
C GLY A 390 -13.99 31.48 -1.06
N ALA A 391 -13.10 30.57 -1.46
CA ALA A 391 -13.47 29.29 -2.05
C ALA A 391 -13.77 28.31 -0.90
N SER A 392 -15.06 28.12 -0.60
CA SER A 392 -15.54 27.13 0.36
C SER A 392 -15.34 25.73 -0.21
N GLU A 393 -14.50 24.93 0.45
CA GLU A 393 -14.43 23.48 0.30
C GLU A 393 -15.82 22.89 0.53
N ALA A 394 -16.39 22.28 -0.50
CA ALA A 394 -17.56 21.43 -0.38
C ALA A 394 -17.09 20.06 0.13
N GLY A 395 -17.49 19.69 1.35
CA GLY A 395 -17.28 18.36 1.90
C GLY A 395 -17.90 17.24 1.04
N PRO A 396 -17.56 15.97 1.33
CA PRO A 396 -17.88 14.85 0.45
C PRO A 396 -19.39 14.66 0.31
N ARG A 397 -19.91 14.81 -0.91
CA ARG A 397 -21.27 14.43 -1.27
C ARG A 397 -21.41 12.91 -1.10
N LYS A 398 -22.22 12.48 -0.13
CA LYS A 398 -22.67 11.10 0.01
C LYS A 398 -23.32 10.68 -1.31
N ARG A 399 -22.71 9.74 -2.04
CA ARG A 399 -23.32 9.11 -3.21
C ARG A 399 -24.41 8.17 -2.68
N SER A 400 -25.67 8.55 -2.86
CA SER A 400 -26.79 7.64 -2.57
C SER A 400 -26.77 6.47 -3.56
N SER A 401 -26.94 5.26 -3.07
CA SER A 401 -27.03 4.07 -3.92
C SER A 401 -28.33 4.09 -4.74
N MET A 402 -28.38 3.38 -5.86
CA MET A 402 -29.60 3.27 -6.68
C MET A 402 -30.78 2.67 -5.90
N ASP A 403 -30.51 1.82 -4.91
CA ASP A 403 -31.54 1.29 -4.01
C ASP A 403 -32.08 2.35 -3.04
N GLU A 404 -31.23 3.26 -2.56
CA GLU A 404 -31.71 4.43 -1.79
C GLU A 404 -32.59 5.35 -2.66
N LEU A 405 -32.23 5.56 -3.92
CA LEU A 405 -33.04 6.35 -4.85
C LEU A 405 -34.38 5.67 -5.18
N ARG A 406 -34.40 4.34 -5.34
CA ARG A 406 -35.64 3.56 -5.52
C ARG A 406 -36.54 3.64 -4.28
N GLN A 407 -35.98 3.52 -3.08
CA GLN A 407 -36.76 3.66 -1.84
C GLN A 407 -37.33 5.08 -1.66
N ILE A 408 -36.57 6.11 -2.02
CA ILE A 408 -37.04 7.51 -1.99
C ILE A 408 -38.16 7.75 -3.01
N ALA A 409 -38.05 7.18 -4.22
CA ALA A 409 -39.08 7.28 -5.25
C ALA A 409 -40.39 6.57 -4.85
N ILE A 410 -40.29 5.37 -4.26
CA ILE A 410 -41.44 4.63 -3.71
C ILE A 410 -42.13 5.44 -2.61
N ALA A 411 -41.36 6.03 -1.69
CA ALA A 411 -41.90 6.87 -0.61
C ALA A 411 -42.60 8.13 -1.15
N ALA A 412 -42.07 8.75 -2.21
CA ALA A 412 -42.67 9.92 -2.84
C ALA A 412 -43.98 9.59 -3.59
N GLN A 413 -44.09 8.42 -4.21
CA GLN A 413 -45.34 7.96 -4.84
C GLN A 413 -46.42 7.65 -3.80
N GLN A 414 -46.06 7.07 -2.66
CA GLN A 414 -47.00 6.79 -1.56
C GLN A 414 -47.51 8.09 -0.90
N ALA A 415 -46.68 9.14 -0.80
CA ALA A 415 -47.10 10.45 -0.30
C ALA A 415 -48.05 11.18 -1.25
N ASN A 416 -47.93 10.98 -2.57
CA ASN A 416 -48.81 11.60 -3.56
C ASN A 416 -50.15 10.86 -3.77
N ALA A 417 -50.28 9.63 -3.28
CA ALA A 417 -51.52 8.86 -3.36
C ALA A 417 -52.54 9.22 -2.27
N SER A 418 -52.13 9.89 -1.18
CA SER A 418 -53.02 10.25 -0.07
C SER A 418 -53.81 11.55 -0.23
N ASP A 419 -53.53 12.36 -1.25
CA ASP A 419 -54.24 13.62 -1.53
C ASP A 419 -55.14 13.50 -2.78
N LYS A 420 -56.25 12.76 -2.65
CA LYS A 420 -57.45 12.99 -3.46
C LYS A 420 -58.67 13.19 -2.57
N PRO A 421 -59.42 14.30 -2.73
CA PRO A 421 -60.59 14.60 -1.92
C PRO A 421 -61.80 13.77 -2.40
N SER A 422 -62.42 13.03 -1.49
CA SER A 422 -63.75 12.47 -1.68
C SER A 422 -64.79 13.59 -1.63
N LYS A 423 -65.37 13.98 -2.78
CA LYS A 423 -66.64 14.71 -2.83
C LYS A 423 -67.75 13.73 -3.18
N GLY A 424 -68.66 13.53 -2.24
CA GLY A 424 -69.80 12.63 -2.34
C GLY A 424 -71.07 13.27 -2.92
N GLY A 425 -72.13 12.46 -2.89
CA GLY A 425 -73.52 12.90 -3.00
C GLY A 425 -74.47 11.71 -3.17
N GLY A 426 -75.40 11.51 -2.23
CA GLY A 426 -76.49 10.53 -2.38
C GLY A 426 -77.16 10.05 -1.09
N PHE A 427 -77.82 10.95 -0.36
CA PHE A 427 -78.66 10.67 0.80
C PHE A 427 -80.09 10.26 0.35
N LEU A 428 -80.74 9.35 1.07
CA LEU A 428 -82.16 8.89 1.03
C LEU A 428 -82.59 7.83 -0.01
N GLY A 429 -82.85 6.61 0.49
CA GLY A 429 -83.64 5.61 -0.23
C GLY A 429 -83.74 4.22 0.42
N ARG A 430 -84.55 4.09 1.48
CA ARG A 430 -85.40 2.93 1.85
C ARG A 430 -84.81 1.51 1.87
N PHE A 431 -84.78 0.88 3.05
CA PHE A 431 -85.80 -0.09 3.52
C PHE A 431 -85.93 -1.39 2.71
N LEU A 432 -85.76 -2.50 3.43
CA LEU A 432 -86.29 -3.86 3.22
C LEU A 432 -85.48 -4.86 2.36
N LYS A 433 -84.97 -5.87 3.08
CA LYS A 433 -85.36 -7.30 3.06
C LYS A 433 -84.26 -8.29 2.69
N ARG A 434 -84.05 -9.18 3.66
CA ARG A 434 -83.79 -10.64 3.58
C ARG A 434 -82.40 -11.02 3.09
N LYS A 435 -81.68 -11.92 3.76
CA LYS A 435 -82.09 -13.03 4.64
C LYS A 435 -81.17 -13.13 5.85
#